data_AF-A0A8F9XF96-F1
#
_entry.id   AF-A0A8F9XF96-F1
#
_cell.length_a   1.000
_cell.length_b   1.000
_cell.length_c   1.000
_cell.angle_alpha   90.00
_cell.angle_beta   90.00
_cell.angle_gamma   90.00
#
_symmetry.space_group_name_H-M   'P 1'
#
loop_
_entity.id
_entity.type
_entity.pdbx_description
1 polymer ?
#
loop_
_entity_poly.entity_id
_entity_poly.type
_entity_poly.pdbx_seq_one_letter_code
_entity_poly.pdbx_strand_id
1 'polypeptide(L)'
;MTFADRIAAWAAQHREIAAIVLIGSRTRSTGDVTEPDALSDWDFHVFTRRPARFLSREWTSELGLGPAVVYGSRRGAVGGVTRVTALFAGVESDYVILDSREWNAVRWGVKFGLESKLKAVRRRAADLALIARPGYRVLYGGMKWTEFYAQVVAKMPDPRLSDAEACRLAERFVCDYVWLQRKIVRGEWLASQRMLHQSLAETNFQLLHELRLRRGEGSFPEARRIERVLPAAELAQVTVVAAPEPAALRAAVEKAAATCRRLMSELVGEVWRWPAL
;
A
#
# COMPACT_ATOMS: atom_id res chain seq x y z
N MET A 1 2.90 -28.81 -10.03
CA MET A 1 2.62 -28.19 -8.73
C MET A 1 3.01 -26.73 -8.81
N THR A 2 2.06 -25.80 -8.60
CA THR A 2 2.34 -24.36 -8.64
C THR A 2 3.11 -23.91 -7.39
N PHE A 3 3.65 -22.69 -7.39
CA PHE A 3 4.32 -22.16 -6.19
C PHE A 3 3.34 -21.99 -5.02
N ALA A 4 2.10 -21.55 -5.28
CA ALA A 4 1.05 -21.51 -4.26
C ALA A 4 0.76 -22.90 -3.65
N ASP A 5 0.73 -23.96 -4.45
CA ASP A 5 0.52 -25.32 -3.94
C ASP A 5 1.68 -25.77 -3.03
N ARG A 6 2.92 -25.39 -3.37
CA ARG A 6 4.10 -25.66 -2.53
C ARG A 6 4.02 -24.94 -1.19
N ILE A 7 3.65 -23.65 -1.17
CA ILE A 7 3.47 -22.90 0.08
C ILE A 7 2.36 -23.52 0.94
N ALA A 8 1.25 -23.93 0.32
CA ALA A 8 0.15 -24.59 1.03
C ALA A 8 0.59 -25.92 1.65
N ALA A 9 1.34 -26.73 0.89
CA ALA A 9 1.88 -28.01 1.35
C ALA A 9 2.90 -27.83 2.49
N TRP A 10 3.79 -26.85 2.38
CA TRP A 10 4.72 -26.48 3.45
C TRP A 10 3.95 -26.07 4.72
N ALA A 11 2.97 -25.18 4.61
CA ALA A 11 2.18 -24.74 5.77
C ALA A 11 1.48 -25.90 6.50
N ALA A 12 1.03 -26.93 5.76
CA ALA A 12 0.41 -28.11 6.34
C ALA A 12 1.37 -28.93 7.24
N GLN A 13 2.68 -28.82 7.05
CA GLN A 13 3.71 -29.50 7.84
C GLN A 13 4.06 -28.74 9.13
N HIS A 14 3.64 -27.47 9.27
CA HIS A 14 4.02 -26.59 10.37
C HIS A 14 2.83 -26.21 11.25
N ARG A 15 2.73 -26.81 12.44
CA ARG A 15 1.63 -26.57 13.41
C ARG A 15 1.54 -25.13 13.88
N GLU A 16 2.61 -24.36 13.82
CA GLU A 16 2.62 -22.94 14.17
C GLU A 16 1.92 -22.06 13.14
N ILE A 17 1.76 -22.52 11.90
CA ILE A 17 1.06 -21.81 10.83
C ILE A 17 -0.44 -22.04 11.02
N ALA A 18 -1.19 -20.95 11.13
CA ALA A 18 -2.64 -20.97 11.29
C ALA A 18 -3.40 -20.78 9.97
N ALA A 19 -2.78 -20.07 9.01
CA ALA A 19 -3.30 -19.87 7.66
C ALA A 19 -2.22 -19.33 6.71
N ILE A 20 -2.43 -19.61 5.42
CA ILE A 20 -1.78 -18.93 4.30
C ILE A 20 -2.86 -18.40 3.37
N VAL A 21 -2.77 -17.13 3.02
CA VAL A 21 -3.66 -16.49 2.06
C VAL A 21 -2.82 -15.85 0.98
N LEU A 22 -3.07 -16.23 -0.27
CA LEU A 22 -2.53 -15.55 -1.44
C LEU A 22 -3.33 -14.26 -1.64
N ILE A 23 -2.63 -13.16 -1.90
CA ILE A 23 -3.20 -11.85 -2.21
C ILE A 23 -2.52 -11.27 -3.46
N GLY A 24 -2.83 -10.03 -3.83
CA GLY A 24 -2.13 -9.35 -4.92
C GLY A 24 -2.64 -9.72 -6.31
N SER A 25 -1.88 -9.35 -7.35
CA SER A 25 -2.29 -9.44 -8.77
C SER A 25 -2.72 -10.85 -9.17
N ARG A 26 -2.08 -11.89 -8.61
CA ARG A 26 -2.32 -13.31 -8.91
C ARG A 26 -3.68 -13.85 -8.45
N THR A 27 -4.48 -13.05 -7.76
CA THR A 27 -5.83 -13.42 -7.28
C THR A 27 -6.94 -12.54 -7.85
N ARG A 28 -6.60 -11.59 -8.73
CA ARG A 28 -7.55 -10.65 -9.32
C ARG A 28 -8.28 -11.30 -10.48
N SER A 29 -9.46 -10.76 -10.78
CA SER A 29 -10.29 -11.19 -11.91
C SER A 29 -9.56 -11.01 -13.24
N THR A 30 -9.74 -11.95 -14.15
CA THR A 30 -9.24 -11.82 -15.53
C THR A 30 -9.93 -10.67 -16.27
N GLY A 31 -9.21 -9.91 -17.09
CA GLY A 31 -9.64 -8.74 -17.85
C GLY A 31 -9.37 -7.39 -17.19
N ASP A 32 -8.85 -7.38 -15.95
CA ASP A 32 -8.48 -6.13 -15.26
C ASP A 32 -7.11 -5.63 -15.76
N VAL A 33 -6.93 -4.30 -15.90
CA VAL A 33 -5.62 -3.66 -16.12
C VAL A 33 -4.60 -4.04 -15.04
N THR A 34 -5.08 -4.61 -13.93
CA THR A 34 -4.31 -5.12 -12.82
C THR A 34 -3.95 -6.62 -12.85
N GLU A 35 -4.23 -7.32 -13.95
CA GLU A 35 -3.88 -8.74 -14.16
C GLU A 35 -2.40 -9.06 -13.89
N PRO A 36 -2.11 -10.30 -13.46
CA PRO A 36 -0.75 -10.78 -13.28
C PRO A 36 -0.10 -11.09 -14.63
N ASP A 37 1.16 -10.71 -14.77
CA ASP A 37 2.03 -11.01 -15.90
C ASP A 37 3.23 -11.88 -15.47
N ALA A 38 4.15 -12.13 -16.39
CA ALA A 38 5.36 -12.90 -16.12
C ALA A 38 6.29 -12.24 -15.08
N LEU A 39 6.12 -10.95 -14.81
CA LEU A 39 6.91 -10.18 -13.85
C LEU A 39 6.21 -10.04 -12.48
N SER A 40 5.01 -10.60 -12.34
CA SER A 40 4.26 -10.51 -11.10
C SER A 40 4.84 -11.41 -10.02
N ASP A 41 5.11 -10.82 -8.86
CA ASP A 41 5.52 -11.48 -7.64
C ASP A 41 4.39 -12.33 -7.04
N TRP A 42 4.71 -13.05 -5.96
CA TRP A 42 3.76 -13.80 -5.17
C TRP A 42 3.61 -13.19 -3.79
N ASP A 43 2.46 -12.56 -3.51
CA ASP A 43 2.17 -11.96 -2.22
C ASP A 43 1.35 -12.91 -1.32
N PHE A 44 1.82 -13.14 -0.09
CA PHE A 44 1.14 -13.98 0.89
C PHE A 44 0.93 -13.25 2.22
N HIS A 45 -0.22 -13.49 2.83
CA HIS A 45 -0.41 -13.33 4.27
C HIS A 45 -0.12 -14.67 4.96
N VAL A 46 0.80 -14.63 5.93
CA VAL A 46 1.21 -15.79 6.73
C VAL A 46 0.78 -15.58 8.17
N PHE A 47 -0.27 -16.29 8.61
CA PHE A 47 -0.69 -16.24 10.01
C PHE A 47 0.07 -17.29 10.81
N THR A 48 0.87 -16.87 11.78
CA THR A 48 1.77 -17.77 12.52
C THR A 48 1.78 -17.47 14.02
N ARG A 49 2.08 -18.47 14.86
CA ARG A 49 2.37 -18.29 16.28
C ARG A 49 3.84 -17.94 16.55
N ARG A 50 4.69 -17.93 15.52
CA ARG A 50 6.14 -17.69 15.61
C ARG A 50 6.59 -16.66 14.56
N PRO A 51 6.13 -15.40 14.62
CA PRO A 51 6.51 -14.38 13.64
C PRO A 51 8.01 -14.12 13.58
N ALA A 52 8.72 -14.25 14.71
CA ALA A 52 10.17 -14.07 14.78
C ALA A 52 10.97 -15.05 13.90
N ARG A 53 10.42 -16.22 13.57
CA ARG A 53 11.04 -17.20 12.68
C ARG A 53 11.31 -16.64 11.28
N PHE A 54 10.52 -15.67 10.86
CA PHE A 54 10.63 -15.04 9.55
C PHE A 54 11.57 -13.83 9.54
N LEU A 55 12.27 -13.56 10.64
CA LEU A 55 13.32 -12.54 10.64
C LEU A 55 14.60 -13.02 9.96
N SER A 56 14.72 -14.33 9.75
CA SER A 56 15.89 -14.97 9.16
C SER A 56 15.46 -15.91 8.03
N ARG A 57 16.40 -16.26 7.13
CA ARG A 57 16.08 -16.91 5.85
C ARG A 57 15.97 -18.44 5.92
N GLU A 58 16.28 -19.06 7.05
CA GLU A 58 16.50 -20.52 7.15
C GLU A 58 15.25 -21.32 6.80
N TRP A 59 14.07 -20.81 7.16
CA TRP A 59 12.79 -21.46 6.85
C TRP A 59 12.54 -21.62 5.34
N THR A 60 13.15 -20.79 4.49
CA THR A 60 12.96 -20.84 3.03
C THR A 60 13.44 -22.13 2.41
N SER A 61 14.44 -22.78 3.03
CA SER A 61 14.97 -24.08 2.57
C SER A 61 13.93 -25.20 2.61
N GLU A 62 12.91 -25.06 3.46
CA GLU A 62 11.85 -26.04 3.66
C GLU A 62 10.77 -25.98 2.57
N LEU A 63 10.79 -24.95 1.72
CA LEU A 63 9.85 -24.79 0.60
C LEU A 63 10.15 -25.75 -0.57
N GLY A 64 11.25 -26.50 -0.50
CA GLY A 64 11.67 -27.43 -1.55
C GLY A 64 12.17 -26.72 -2.83
N LEU A 65 12.60 -25.45 -2.70
CA LEU A 65 13.27 -24.67 -3.75
C LEU A 65 14.75 -24.40 -3.41
N GLY A 66 15.25 -24.95 -2.30
CA GLY A 66 16.51 -24.53 -1.70
C GLY A 66 16.36 -23.22 -0.91
N PRO A 67 17.43 -22.75 -0.26
CA PRO A 67 17.40 -21.47 0.45
C PRO A 67 17.22 -20.31 -0.53
N ALA A 68 16.51 -19.28 -0.10
CA ALA A 68 16.39 -18.04 -0.87
C ALA A 68 17.78 -17.44 -1.16
N VAL A 69 17.99 -17.03 -2.41
CA VAL A 69 19.22 -16.39 -2.89
C VAL A 69 19.38 -15.03 -2.21
N VAL A 70 18.29 -14.27 -2.14
CA VAL A 70 18.19 -12.99 -1.43
C VAL A 70 17.01 -13.02 -0.50
N TYR A 71 17.20 -12.46 0.70
CA TYR A 71 16.17 -12.40 1.73
C TYR A 71 16.22 -11.04 2.43
N GLY A 72 15.08 -10.35 2.45
CA GLY A 72 14.93 -9.07 3.13
C GLY A 72 13.78 -9.12 4.12
N SER A 73 14.05 -8.89 5.40
CA SER A 73 13.02 -8.70 6.41
C SER A 73 12.96 -7.23 6.83
N ARG A 74 11.77 -6.64 6.76
CA ARG A 74 11.52 -5.24 7.13
C ARG A 74 10.27 -5.15 7.97
N ARG A 75 10.27 -4.30 9.00
CA ARG A 75 9.01 -3.86 9.60
C ARG A 75 8.33 -2.91 8.61
N GLY A 76 7.13 -3.26 8.17
CA GLY A 76 6.32 -2.45 7.26
C GLY A 76 5.95 -1.11 7.89
N ALA A 77 5.93 -0.06 7.06
CA ALA A 77 5.50 1.28 7.47
C ALA A 77 4.00 1.33 7.83
N VAL A 78 3.19 0.46 7.23
CA VAL A 78 1.75 0.33 7.49
C VAL A 78 1.50 -0.85 8.44
N GLY A 79 0.81 -0.59 9.55
CA GLY A 79 0.41 -1.62 10.52
C GLY A 79 1.53 -2.20 11.40
N GLY A 80 2.80 -1.85 11.16
CA GLY A 80 3.94 -2.33 11.94
C GLY A 80 4.25 -3.82 11.75
N VAL A 81 3.67 -4.44 10.72
CA VAL A 81 3.76 -5.88 10.44
C VAL A 81 5.07 -6.18 9.73
N THR A 82 5.71 -7.31 10.06
CA THR A 82 6.91 -7.74 9.34
C THR A 82 6.55 -8.16 7.92
N ARG A 83 7.16 -7.50 6.92
CA ARG A 83 7.17 -7.93 5.52
C ARG A 83 8.51 -8.59 5.23
N VAL A 84 8.43 -9.75 4.60
CA VAL A 84 9.58 -10.51 4.14
C VAL A 84 9.52 -10.61 2.63
N THR A 85 10.63 -10.33 1.97
CA THR A 85 10.83 -10.60 0.55
C THR A 85 11.87 -11.70 0.40
N ALA A 86 11.54 -12.74 -0.37
CA ALA A 86 12.43 -13.85 -0.68
C ALA A 86 12.51 -14.07 -2.18
N LEU A 87 13.74 -14.04 -2.71
CA LEU A 87 14.06 -14.32 -4.11
C LEU A 87 14.66 -15.72 -4.23
N PHE A 88 14.04 -16.55 -5.06
CA PHE A 88 14.52 -17.86 -5.50
C PHE A 88 14.91 -17.81 -6.98
N ALA A 89 15.54 -18.86 -7.48
CA ALA A 89 15.81 -19.00 -8.91
C ALA A 89 14.48 -19.04 -9.70
N GLY A 90 14.06 -17.90 -10.24
CA GLY A 90 12.85 -17.74 -11.04
C GLY A 90 11.55 -17.45 -10.27
N VAL A 91 11.61 -17.20 -8.96
CA VAL A 91 10.43 -16.83 -8.16
C VAL A 91 10.76 -15.68 -7.21
N GLU A 92 10.00 -14.60 -7.31
CA GLU A 92 9.95 -13.53 -6.31
C GLU A 92 8.69 -13.69 -5.46
N SER A 93 8.85 -13.58 -4.13
CA SER A 93 7.73 -13.77 -3.21
C SER A 93 7.83 -12.89 -1.98
N ASP A 94 6.70 -12.33 -1.61
CA ASP A 94 6.51 -11.44 -0.49
C ASP A 94 5.56 -12.05 0.55
N TYR A 95 5.91 -11.91 1.82
CA TYR A 95 5.18 -12.48 2.94
C TYR A 95 4.93 -11.41 3.99
N VAL A 96 3.66 -11.10 4.22
CA VAL A 96 3.22 -10.31 5.37
C VAL A 96 3.00 -11.27 6.54
N ILE A 97 3.84 -11.16 7.55
CA ILE A 97 3.90 -12.10 8.68
C ILE A 97 3.01 -11.59 9.81
N LEU A 98 1.89 -12.28 10.02
CA LEU A 98 0.82 -11.88 10.92
C LEU A 98 0.80 -12.79 12.15
N ASP A 99 0.83 -12.20 13.35
CA ASP A 99 0.68 -13.01 14.57
C ASP A 99 -0.76 -13.56 14.67
N SER A 100 -0.86 -14.88 14.58
CA SER A 100 -2.14 -15.59 14.58
C SER A 100 -2.95 -15.39 15.87
N ARG A 101 -2.34 -15.11 17.01
CA ARG A 101 -3.06 -14.84 18.27
C ARG A 101 -3.78 -13.51 18.17
N GLU A 102 -3.06 -12.48 17.73
CA GLU A 102 -3.63 -11.15 17.55
C GLU A 102 -4.73 -11.15 16.48
N TRP A 103 -4.50 -11.83 15.36
CA TRP A 103 -5.48 -11.88 14.28
C TRP A 103 -6.68 -12.77 14.56
N ASN A 104 -6.55 -13.78 15.43
CA ASN A 104 -7.72 -14.46 15.96
C ASN A 104 -8.57 -13.52 16.84
N ALA A 105 -7.94 -12.64 17.63
CA ALA A 105 -8.68 -11.63 18.39
C ALA A 105 -9.40 -10.63 17.46
N VAL A 106 -8.75 -10.18 16.38
CA VAL A 106 -9.39 -9.33 15.35
C VAL A 106 -10.56 -10.07 14.70
N ARG A 107 -10.37 -11.35 14.33
CA ARG A 107 -11.42 -12.19 13.73
C ARG A 107 -12.64 -12.32 14.63
N TRP A 108 -12.42 -12.61 15.92
CA TRP A 108 -13.52 -12.65 16.89
C TRP A 108 -14.16 -11.27 17.08
N GLY A 109 -13.35 -10.21 17.11
CA GLY A 109 -13.83 -8.83 17.16
C GLY A 109 -14.81 -8.50 16.02
N VAL A 110 -14.41 -8.79 14.78
CA VAL A 110 -15.26 -8.59 13.59
C VAL A 110 -16.49 -9.48 13.59
N LYS A 111 -16.35 -10.74 14.04
CA LYS A 111 -17.48 -11.68 14.16
C LYS A 111 -18.55 -11.19 15.13
N PHE A 112 -18.14 -10.54 16.22
CA PHE A 112 -19.04 -10.02 17.26
C PHE A 112 -19.42 -8.54 17.08
N GLY A 113 -19.04 -7.89 15.98
CA GLY A 113 -19.40 -6.48 15.73
C GLY A 113 -18.62 -5.46 16.57
N LEU A 114 -17.50 -5.87 17.18
CA LEU A 114 -16.70 -5.02 18.07
C LEU A 114 -15.88 -3.96 17.32
N GLU A 115 -15.80 -4.01 15.99
CA GLU A 115 -15.20 -2.97 15.14
C GLU A 115 -15.84 -1.59 15.33
N SER A 116 -17.11 -1.54 15.73
CA SER A 116 -17.82 -0.29 16.00
C SER A 116 -17.33 0.40 17.28
N LYS A 117 -16.83 -0.38 18.24
CA LYS A 117 -16.43 0.08 19.58
C LYS A 117 -14.91 0.14 19.76
N LEU A 118 -14.18 -0.79 19.15
CA LEU A 118 -12.73 -0.95 19.32
C LEU A 118 -11.99 -0.45 18.08
N LYS A 119 -11.47 0.78 18.18
CA LYS A 119 -10.67 1.41 17.10
C LYS A 119 -9.54 0.52 16.59
N ALA A 120 -8.88 -0.24 17.47
CA ALA A 120 -7.80 -1.14 17.10
C ALA A 120 -8.26 -2.29 16.18
N VAL A 121 -9.43 -2.89 16.46
CA VAL A 121 -10.03 -3.95 15.62
C VAL A 121 -10.42 -3.36 14.27
N ARG A 122 -11.12 -2.22 14.28
CA ARG A 122 -11.54 -1.52 13.06
C ARG A 122 -10.36 -1.18 12.16
N ARG A 123 -9.30 -0.60 12.74
CA ARG A 123 -8.10 -0.21 11.98
C ARG A 123 -7.45 -1.41 11.30
N ARG A 124 -7.19 -2.49 12.05
CA ARG A 124 -6.57 -3.69 11.48
C ARG A 124 -7.45 -4.37 10.44
N ALA A 125 -8.77 -4.42 10.66
CA ALA A 125 -9.71 -4.95 9.68
C ALA A 125 -9.74 -4.09 8.41
N ALA A 126 -9.73 -2.75 8.53
CA ALA A 126 -9.68 -1.84 7.39
C ALA A 126 -8.38 -1.99 6.59
N ASP A 127 -7.23 -2.09 7.27
CA ASP A 127 -5.93 -2.35 6.63
C ASP A 127 -5.94 -3.68 5.86
N LEU A 128 -6.52 -4.73 6.45
CA LEU A 128 -6.69 -6.03 5.77
C LEU A 128 -7.62 -5.93 4.57
N ALA A 129 -8.74 -5.21 4.71
CA ALA A 129 -9.72 -5.06 3.63
C ALA A 129 -9.11 -4.36 2.41
N LEU A 130 -8.30 -3.32 2.62
CA LEU A 130 -7.60 -2.61 1.55
C LEU A 130 -6.75 -3.56 0.69
N ILE A 131 -6.06 -4.50 1.34
CA ILE A 131 -5.16 -5.45 0.66
C ILE A 131 -5.94 -6.60 0.02
N ALA A 132 -6.99 -7.09 0.68
CA ALA A 132 -7.75 -8.26 0.22
C ALA A 132 -8.83 -7.93 -0.81
N ARG A 133 -9.39 -6.71 -0.83
CA ARG A 133 -10.49 -6.32 -1.71
C ARG A 133 -10.18 -6.49 -3.21
N PRO A 134 -8.97 -6.18 -3.71
CA PRO A 134 -8.63 -6.47 -5.11
C PRO A 134 -8.67 -7.98 -5.45
N GLY A 135 -8.48 -8.85 -4.46
CA GLY A 135 -8.46 -10.29 -4.64
C GLY A 135 -7.71 -10.98 -3.49
N TYR A 136 -8.22 -12.14 -3.08
CA TYR A 136 -7.52 -13.03 -2.18
C TYR A 136 -7.95 -14.49 -2.40
N ARG A 137 -7.08 -15.43 -2.03
CA ARG A 137 -7.37 -16.86 -2.02
C ARG A 137 -6.74 -17.53 -0.82
N VAL A 138 -7.56 -18.11 0.06
CA VAL A 138 -7.06 -18.88 1.21
C VAL A 138 -6.50 -20.21 0.71
N LEU A 139 -5.20 -20.41 0.87
CA LEU A 139 -4.49 -21.63 0.45
C LEU A 139 -4.41 -22.67 1.57
N TYR A 140 -4.32 -22.21 2.83
CA TYR A 140 -4.26 -23.05 4.02
C TYR A 140 -5.00 -22.37 5.17
N GLY A 141 -5.63 -23.17 6.06
CA GLY A 141 -6.34 -22.69 7.25
C GLY A 141 -7.86 -22.92 7.24
N GLY A 142 -8.44 -23.25 6.07
CA GLY A 142 -9.83 -23.69 5.92
C GLY A 142 -10.87 -22.56 6.02
N MET A 143 -12.15 -22.98 6.10
CA MET A 143 -13.31 -22.09 5.93
C MET A 143 -13.35 -20.90 6.89
N LYS A 144 -12.88 -21.08 8.12
CA LYS A 144 -12.85 -20.03 9.14
C LYS A 144 -12.08 -18.76 8.72
N TRP A 145 -11.07 -18.91 7.87
CA TRP A 145 -10.27 -17.79 7.35
C TRP A 145 -10.89 -17.22 6.08
N THR A 146 -11.48 -18.08 5.25
CA THR A 146 -12.25 -17.66 4.06
C THR A 146 -13.41 -16.74 4.47
N GLU A 147 -14.22 -17.17 5.44
CA GLU A 147 -15.33 -16.37 5.98
C GLU A 147 -14.85 -15.08 6.62
N PHE A 148 -13.72 -15.11 7.34
CA PHE A 148 -13.17 -13.92 7.97
C PHE A 148 -12.76 -12.86 6.94
N TYR A 149 -12.04 -13.24 5.89
CA TYR A 149 -11.67 -12.32 4.82
C TYR A 149 -12.92 -11.78 4.10
N ALA A 150 -13.89 -12.64 3.79
CA ALA A 150 -15.13 -12.23 3.16
C ALA A 150 -15.89 -11.21 4.01
N GLN A 151 -16.01 -11.45 5.33
CA GLN A 151 -16.64 -10.51 6.25
C GLN A 151 -15.89 -9.17 6.33
N VAL A 152 -14.55 -9.21 6.38
CA VAL A 152 -13.74 -7.99 6.44
C VAL A 152 -13.90 -7.16 5.17
N VAL A 153 -13.79 -7.78 3.99
CA VAL A 153 -13.95 -7.09 2.70
C VAL A 153 -15.35 -6.51 2.56
N ALA A 154 -16.38 -7.22 3.00
CA ALA A 154 -17.78 -6.77 2.91
C ALA A 154 -18.11 -5.64 3.90
N LYS A 155 -17.55 -5.67 5.12
CA LYS A 155 -17.91 -4.72 6.19
C LYS A 155 -17.08 -3.45 6.22
N MET A 156 -15.81 -3.53 5.82
CA MET A 156 -14.92 -2.39 5.97
C MET A 156 -15.08 -1.45 4.77
N PRO A 157 -15.30 -0.15 4.99
CA PRO A 157 -15.27 0.81 3.89
C PRO A 157 -13.85 0.90 3.31
N ASP A 158 -13.72 1.40 2.08
CA ASP A 158 -12.43 1.86 1.58
C ASP A 158 -11.88 2.95 2.52
N PRO A 159 -10.58 2.99 2.78
CA PRO A 159 -9.98 4.14 3.43
C PRO A 159 -10.20 5.37 2.55
N ARG A 160 -10.83 6.39 3.11
CA ARG A 160 -11.12 7.67 2.46
C ARG A 160 -10.49 8.78 3.25
N LEU A 161 -9.98 9.79 2.55
CA LEU A 161 -9.61 11.04 3.19
C LEU A 161 -10.87 11.86 3.44
N SER A 162 -11.15 12.18 4.70
CA SER A 162 -12.10 13.22 5.05
C SER A 162 -11.61 14.60 4.58
N ASP A 163 -12.53 15.56 4.46
CA ASP A 163 -12.17 16.94 4.07
C ASP A 163 -11.14 17.54 5.03
N ALA A 164 -11.28 17.28 6.32
CA ALA A 164 -10.34 17.74 7.33
C ALA A 164 -8.96 17.07 7.18
N GLU A 165 -8.89 15.81 6.75
CA GLU A 165 -7.61 15.13 6.46
C GLU A 165 -6.97 15.66 5.18
N ALA A 166 -7.75 15.88 4.12
CA ALA A 166 -7.28 16.49 2.89
C ALA A 166 -6.72 17.90 3.16
N CYS A 167 -7.41 18.72 3.96
CA CYS A 167 -6.93 20.04 4.37
C CYS A 167 -5.62 19.94 5.16
N ARG A 168 -5.52 19.05 6.15
CA ARG A 168 -4.27 18.85 6.91
C ARG A 168 -3.11 18.41 6.02
N LEU A 169 -3.37 17.57 5.03
CA LEU A 169 -2.38 17.14 4.06
C LEU A 169 -1.90 18.31 3.20
N ALA A 170 -2.82 19.17 2.74
CA ALA A 170 -2.51 20.38 1.98
C ALA A 170 -1.76 21.45 2.81
N GLU A 171 -2.09 21.62 4.09
CA GLU A 171 -1.32 22.50 4.99
C GLU A 171 0.14 22.04 5.11
N ARG A 172 0.34 20.74 5.33
CA ARG A 172 1.70 20.17 5.36
C ARG A 172 2.42 20.36 4.01
N PHE A 173 1.72 20.15 2.90
CA PHE A 173 2.26 20.40 1.57
C PHE A 173 2.80 21.82 1.43
N VAL A 174 2.05 22.82 1.90
CA VAL A 174 2.47 24.22 1.81
C VAL A 174 3.73 24.49 2.65
N CYS A 175 3.81 23.94 3.87
CA CYS A 175 5.02 24.03 4.68
C CYS A 175 6.24 23.45 3.94
N ASP A 176 6.08 22.26 3.35
CA ASP A 176 7.14 21.58 2.60
C ASP A 176 7.49 22.34 1.31
N TYR A 177 6.52 22.96 0.64
CA TYR A 177 6.72 23.85 -0.51
C TYR A 177 7.61 25.05 -0.16
N VAL A 178 7.29 25.79 0.92
CA VAL A 178 8.08 26.94 1.37
C VAL A 178 9.49 26.50 1.76
N TRP A 179 9.60 25.37 2.45
CA TRP A 179 10.89 24.78 2.82
C TRP A 179 11.72 24.46 1.58
N LEU A 180 11.13 23.81 0.57
CA LEU A 180 11.79 23.46 -0.69
C LEU A 180 12.29 24.69 -1.45
N GLN A 181 11.47 25.72 -1.58
CA GLN A 181 11.88 26.97 -2.24
C GLN A 181 13.14 27.57 -1.59
N ARG A 182 13.18 27.61 -0.25
CA ARG A 182 14.34 28.10 0.51
C ARG A 182 15.57 27.21 0.32
N LYS A 183 15.39 25.89 0.26
CA LYS A 183 16.47 24.91 0.09
C LYS A 183 17.09 24.98 -1.31
N ILE A 184 16.27 25.20 -2.33
CA ILE A 184 16.76 25.42 -3.70
C ILE A 184 17.66 26.66 -3.76
N VAL A 185 17.24 27.77 -3.13
CA VAL A 185 18.04 29.01 -3.08
C VAL A 185 19.37 28.80 -2.35
N ARG A 186 19.39 27.94 -1.31
CA ARG A 186 20.60 27.62 -0.54
C ARG A 186 21.59 26.67 -1.24
N GLY A 187 21.28 26.19 -2.45
CA GLY A 187 22.14 25.22 -3.12
C GLY A 187 21.91 23.76 -2.71
N GLU A 188 20.89 23.47 -1.89
CA GLU A 188 20.62 22.12 -1.37
C GLU A 188 19.79 21.28 -2.37
N TRP A 189 20.28 21.14 -3.61
CA TRP A 189 19.47 20.65 -4.74
C TRP A 189 19.10 19.17 -4.65
N LEU A 190 20.01 18.29 -4.23
CA LEU A 190 19.71 16.87 -4.06
C LEU A 190 18.70 16.63 -2.92
N ALA A 191 18.83 17.37 -1.82
CA ALA A 191 17.87 17.32 -0.72
C ALA A 191 16.49 17.82 -1.19
N SER A 192 16.48 18.87 -2.02
CA SER A 192 15.26 19.43 -2.59
C SER A 192 14.59 18.45 -3.57
N GLN A 193 15.35 17.83 -4.47
CA GLN A 193 14.84 16.83 -5.40
C GLN A 193 14.22 15.65 -4.64
N ARG A 194 14.92 15.13 -3.62
CA ARG A 194 14.40 14.04 -2.80
C ARG A 194 13.07 14.42 -2.13
N MET A 195 12.98 15.60 -1.53
CA MET A 195 11.75 16.03 -0.83
C MET A 195 10.60 16.40 -1.77
N LEU A 196 10.90 16.91 -2.96
CA LEU A 196 9.91 17.11 -4.02
C LEU A 196 9.13 15.82 -4.31
N HIS A 197 9.83 14.71 -4.48
CA HIS A 197 9.20 13.41 -4.73
C HIS A 197 8.60 12.79 -3.47
N GLN A 198 9.32 12.83 -2.35
CA GLN A 198 8.89 12.19 -1.10
C GLN A 198 7.69 12.88 -0.45
N SER A 199 7.47 14.18 -0.69
CA SER A 199 6.38 14.94 -0.08
C SER A 199 5.40 15.51 -1.09
N LEU A 200 5.82 16.43 -1.96
CA LEU A 200 4.87 17.18 -2.81
C LEU A 200 4.20 16.28 -3.84
N ALA A 201 4.99 15.50 -4.59
CA ALA A 201 4.44 14.58 -5.58
C ALA A 201 3.53 13.52 -4.92
N GLU A 202 3.99 12.91 -3.83
CA GLU A 202 3.23 11.92 -3.06
C GLU A 202 1.89 12.47 -2.56
N THR A 203 1.89 13.69 -2.01
CA THR A 203 0.65 14.36 -1.59
C THR A 203 -0.31 14.57 -2.75
N ASN A 204 0.18 15.01 -3.92
CA ASN A 204 -0.66 15.16 -5.10
C ASN A 204 -1.26 13.83 -5.56
N PHE A 205 -0.51 12.72 -5.48
CA PHE A 205 -1.05 11.39 -5.78
C PHE A 205 -2.14 10.97 -4.79
N GLN A 206 -1.96 11.23 -3.50
CA GLN A 206 -2.98 10.94 -2.48
C GLN A 206 -4.26 11.77 -2.67
N LEU A 207 -4.13 13.07 -2.94
CA LEU A 207 -5.26 13.96 -3.18
C LEU A 207 -6.01 13.58 -4.47
N LEU A 208 -5.29 13.30 -5.56
CA LEU A 208 -5.91 12.87 -6.82
C LEU A 208 -6.56 11.49 -6.67
N HIS A 209 -5.92 10.56 -5.96
CA HIS A 209 -6.50 9.25 -5.66
C HIS A 209 -7.86 9.40 -4.97
N GLU A 210 -7.94 10.23 -3.91
CA GLU A 210 -9.18 10.52 -3.21
C GLU A 210 -10.22 11.20 -4.11
N LEU A 211 -9.81 12.21 -4.90
CA LEU A 211 -10.73 12.93 -5.79
C LEU A 211 -11.43 11.98 -6.76
N ARG A 212 -10.68 11.06 -7.36
CA ARG A 212 -11.22 10.03 -8.25
C ARG A 212 -12.18 9.09 -7.52
N LEU A 213 -11.83 8.67 -6.30
CA LEU A 213 -12.73 7.86 -5.47
C LEU A 213 -14.02 8.61 -5.10
N ARG A 214 -14.02 9.93 -4.95
CA ARG A 214 -15.25 10.75 -4.72
C ARG A 214 -16.13 10.82 -5.97
N ARG A 215 -15.52 10.72 -7.16
CA ARG A 215 -16.22 10.68 -8.45
C ARG A 215 -16.72 9.29 -8.84
N GLY A 216 -16.42 8.26 -8.04
CA GLY A 216 -16.74 6.87 -8.37
C GLY A 216 -15.89 6.32 -9.53
N GLU A 217 -14.74 6.94 -9.80
CA GLU A 217 -13.84 6.54 -10.88
C GLU A 217 -12.81 5.50 -10.41
N GLY A 218 -12.29 4.70 -11.34
CA GLY A 218 -11.11 3.86 -11.10
C GLY A 218 -9.91 4.69 -10.65
N SER A 219 -9.17 4.22 -9.66
CA SER A 219 -8.11 4.99 -9.00
C SER A 219 -6.85 4.15 -8.76
N PHE A 220 -5.78 4.79 -8.30
CA PHE A 220 -4.43 4.21 -8.15
C PHE A 220 -3.88 4.45 -6.74
N PRO A 221 -3.96 3.48 -5.82
CA PRO A 221 -3.27 3.62 -4.54
C PRO A 221 -1.75 3.70 -4.77
N GLU A 222 -1.08 4.62 -4.08
CA GLU A 222 0.39 4.80 -4.14
C GLU A 222 0.93 5.00 -5.58
N ALA A 223 0.15 5.68 -6.45
CA ALA A 223 0.48 5.89 -7.87
C ALA A 223 0.70 4.60 -8.69
N ARG A 224 0.32 3.43 -8.17
CA ARG A 224 0.53 2.15 -8.85
C ARG A 224 -0.28 2.07 -10.14
N ARG A 225 0.42 1.84 -11.25
CA ARG A 225 -0.15 1.75 -12.61
C ARG A 225 -0.92 3.01 -13.02
N ILE A 226 -0.57 4.17 -12.46
CA ILE A 226 -1.22 5.46 -12.76
C ILE A 226 -1.29 5.74 -14.27
N GLU A 227 -0.27 5.31 -15.02
CA GLU A 227 -0.16 5.44 -16.48
C GLU A 227 -1.21 4.63 -17.25
N ARG A 228 -1.76 3.58 -16.64
CA ARG A 228 -2.85 2.77 -17.22
C ARG A 228 -4.23 3.29 -16.84
N VAL A 229 -4.32 4.09 -15.77
CA VAL A 229 -5.58 4.58 -15.21
C VAL A 229 -5.90 5.99 -15.72
N LEU A 230 -4.90 6.86 -15.81
CA LEU A 230 -5.10 8.25 -16.20
C LEU A 230 -4.97 8.47 -17.71
N PRO A 231 -5.81 9.32 -18.31
CA PRO A 231 -5.54 9.88 -19.63
C PRO A 231 -4.22 10.66 -19.66
N ALA A 232 -3.57 10.70 -20.83
CA ALA A 232 -2.27 11.36 -21.01
C ALA A 232 -2.25 12.82 -20.51
N ALA A 233 -3.33 13.58 -20.72
CA ALA A 233 -3.44 14.95 -20.26
C ALA A 233 -3.45 15.07 -18.72
N GLU A 234 -4.18 14.22 -18.01
CA GLU A 234 -4.19 14.21 -16.54
C GLU A 234 -2.86 13.71 -15.97
N LEU A 235 -2.30 12.66 -16.58
CA LEU A 235 -1.00 12.13 -16.20
C LEU A 235 0.08 13.22 -16.29
N ALA A 236 0.10 13.97 -17.40
CA ALA A 236 1.05 15.08 -17.59
C ALA A 236 0.92 16.16 -16.51
N GLN A 237 -0.25 16.37 -15.90
CA GLN A 237 -0.43 17.35 -14.82
C GLN A 237 0.18 16.89 -13.50
N VAL A 238 0.13 15.58 -13.21
CA VAL A 238 0.63 15.04 -11.92
C VAL A 238 2.05 14.50 -12.00
N THR A 239 2.58 14.23 -13.20
CA THR A 239 3.97 13.82 -13.37
C THR A 239 4.91 14.95 -12.94
N VAL A 240 5.70 14.69 -11.90
CA VAL A 240 6.75 15.59 -11.42
C VAL A 240 8.09 14.96 -11.75
N VAL A 241 8.90 15.67 -12.55
CA VAL A 241 10.27 15.29 -12.90
C VAL A 241 11.14 16.53 -12.76
N ALA A 242 12.29 16.40 -12.10
CA ALA A 242 13.24 17.48 -11.96
C ALA A 242 14.67 16.94 -11.90
N ALA A 243 15.58 17.52 -12.68
CA ALA A 243 17.02 17.39 -12.43
C ALA A 243 17.38 18.15 -11.14
N PRO A 244 18.49 17.81 -10.44
CA PRO A 244 18.93 18.50 -9.24
C PRO A 244 19.59 19.85 -9.58
N GLU A 245 18.85 20.71 -10.28
CA GLU A 245 19.27 22.02 -10.76
C GLU A 245 18.22 23.08 -10.38
N PRO A 246 18.61 24.33 -10.08
CA PRO A 246 17.70 25.34 -9.55
C PRO A 246 16.44 25.58 -10.40
N ALA A 247 16.61 25.74 -11.72
CA ALA A 247 15.51 26.06 -12.62
C ALA A 247 14.53 24.89 -12.74
N ALA A 248 15.04 23.66 -12.93
CA ALA A 248 14.23 22.45 -13.02
C ALA A 248 13.45 22.19 -11.72
N LEU A 249 14.10 22.34 -10.56
CA LEU A 249 13.47 22.16 -9.26
C LEU A 249 12.38 23.20 -9.00
N ARG A 250 12.62 24.49 -9.30
CA ARG A 250 11.59 25.53 -9.15
C ARG A 250 10.38 25.24 -10.03
N ALA A 251 10.60 24.94 -11.31
CA ALA A 251 9.52 24.63 -12.23
C ALA A 251 8.68 23.43 -11.75
N ALA A 252 9.33 22.38 -11.24
CA ALA A 252 8.65 21.20 -10.73
C ALA A 252 7.90 21.45 -9.42
N VAL A 253 8.46 22.25 -8.51
CA VAL A 253 7.80 22.69 -7.27
C VAL A 253 6.56 23.54 -7.58
N GLU A 254 6.67 24.49 -8.51
CA GLU A 254 5.52 25.30 -8.94
C GLU A 254 4.43 24.47 -9.60
N LYS A 255 4.82 23.53 -10.47
CA LYS A 255 3.88 22.58 -11.08
C LYS A 255 3.16 21.77 -10.01
N ALA A 256 3.89 21.22 -9.03
CA ALA A 256 3.29 20.48 -7.94
C ALA A 256 2.31 21.35 -7.13
N ALA A 257 2.66 22.61 -6.86
CA ALA A 257 1.79 23.56 -6.15
C ALA A 257 0.53 23.90 -6.95
N ALA A 258 0.64 24.12 -8.27
CA ALA A 258 -0.50 24.35 -9.14
C ALA A 258 -1.46 23.14 -9.15
N THR A 259 -0.91 21.93 -9.21
CA THR A 259 -1.69 20.69 -9.11
C THR A 259 -2.39 20.58 -7.76
N CYS A 260 -1.70 20.84 -6.65
CA CYS A 260 -2.30 20.82 -5.31
C CYS A 260 -3.48 21.81 -5.19
N ARG A 261 -3.29 23.07 -5.65
CA ARG A 261 -4.35 24.09 -5.68
C ARG A 261 -5.59 23.61 -6.43
N ARG A 262 -5.39 23.05 -7.63
CA ARG A 262 -6.49 22.51 -8.44
C ARG A 262 -7.21 21.37 -7.71
N LEU A 263 -6.47 20.39 -7.22
CA LEU A 263 -7.04 19.22 -6.53
C LEU A 263 -7.83 19.63 -5.28
N MET A 264 -7.30 20.55 -4.48
CA MET A 264 -8.00 21.02 -3.27
C MET A 264 -9.25 21.83 -3.60
N SER A 265 -9.22 22.67 -4.64
CA SER A 265 -10.41 23.36 -5.12
C SER A 265 -11.51 22.38 -5.56
N GLU A 266 -11.15 21.25 -6.16
CA GLU A 266 -12.10 20.22 -6.58
C GLU A 266 -12.57 19.32 -5.43
N LEU A 267 -11.72 19.10 -4.41
CA LEU A 267 -12.01 18.24 -3.26
C LEU A 267 -12.88 18.91 -2.20
N VAL A 268 -12.54 20.15 -1.82
CA VAL A 268 -13.13 20.85 -0.67
C VAL A 268 -13.58 22.28 -0.99
N GLY A 269 -13.42 22.74 -2.23
CA GLY A 269 -13.83 24.07 -2.67
C GLY A 269 -13.20 25.18 -1.82
N GLU A 270 -14.04 26.12 -1.39
CA GLU A 270 -13.63 27.31 -0.62
C GLU A 270 -13.23 27.04 0.83
N VAL A 271 -13.42 25.80 1.33
CA VAL A 271 -13.05 25.42 2.71
C VAL A 271 -11.55 25.53 2.93
N TRP A 272 -10.76 25.35 1.87
CA TRP A 272 -9.32 25.53 1.90
C TRP A 272 -8.88 26.49 0.82
N ARG A 273 -7.96 27.39 1.15
CA ARG A 273 -7.37 28.34 0.22
C ARG A 273 -5.86 28.31 0.37
N TRP A 274 -5.16 28.45 -0.76
CA TRP A 274 -3.72 28.62 -0.74
C TRP A 274 -3.36 29.88 0.08
N PRO A 275 -2.47 29.79 1.07
CA PRO A 275 -2.16 30.94 1.92
C PRO A 275 -1.38 32.01 1.14
N ALA A 276 -1.47 33.26 1.61
CA ALA A 276 -0.60 34.33 1.13
C ALA A 276 0.82 34.07 1.69
N LEU A 277 1.77 33.75 0.81
CA LEU A 277 3.15 33.36 1.12
C LEU A 277 4.15 34.43 0.69
#